data_AF-A0A099KSQ4-F1
#
_entry.id   AF-A0A099KSQ4-F1
#
_cell.length_a   1.000
_cell.length_b   1.000
_cell.length_c   1.000
_cell.angle_alpha   90.00
_cell.angle_beta   90.00
_cell.angle_gamma   90.00
#
_symmetry.space_group_name_H-M   'P 1'
#
loop_
_entity.id
_entity.type
_entity.pdbx_description
1 polymer ?
#
loop_
_entity_poly.entity_id
_entity_poly.type
_entity_poly.pdbx_seq_one_letter_code
_entity_poly.pdbx_strand_id
1 'polypeptide(L)'
;MSKETPAHHLPVAHPPKRLWQKISSIIAKASFGLAAVGVVVTLIYGNDVEADIKAALGATTFFCFAVGVVCQAMGGTSIPNLKPTSKDPDDSK
;
A
#
# COMPACT_ATOMS: atom_id res chain seq x y z
N MET A 1 37.08 -14.57 -25.51
CA MET A 1 36.35 -14.72 -24.25
C MET A 1 35.83 -13.35 -23.83
N SER A 2 34.58 -13.02 -24.18
CA SER A 2 33.96 -11.77 -23.72
C SER A 2 33.28 -12.05 -22.38
N LYS A 3 33.75 -11.38 -21.32
CA LYS A 3 33.16 -11.44 -19.98
C LYS A 3 31.87 -10.63 -19.99
N GLU A 4 30.73 -11.29 -20.08
CA GLU A 4 29.44 -10.66 -19.80
C GLU A 4 29.32 -10.48 -18.28
N THR A 5 29.64 -9.29 -17.79
CA THR A 5 29.27 -8.86 -16.44
C THR A 5 27.78 -8.54 -16.42
N PRO A 6 27.01 -9.00 -15.41
CA PRO A 6 25.56 -8.84 -15.38
C PRO A 6 25.19 -7.35 -15.37
N ALA A 7 24.15 -6.99 -16.12
CA ALA A 7 23.67 -5.63 -16.39
C ALA A 7 23.03 -4.95 -15.15
N HIS A 8 23.75 -4.91 -14.03
CA HIS A 8 23.32 -4.31 -12.76
C HIS A 8 23.47 -2.78 -12.70
N HIS A 9 23.92 -2.14 -13.77
CA HIS A 9 24.23 -0.70 -13.82
C HIS A 9 23.20 0.14 -14.60
N LEU A 10 22.14 -0.49 -15.12
CA LEU A 10 21.07 0.25 -15.79
C LEU A 10 20.16 0.90 -14.73
N PRO A 11 19.92 2.23 -14.80
CA PRO A 11 19.01 2.89 -13.88
C PRO A 11 17.63 2.27 -14.05
N VAL A 12 17.17 1.54 -13.04
CA VAL A 12 15.83 0.94 -13.02
C VAL A 12 14.84 2.10 -12.91
N ALA A 13 14.31 2.53 -14.06
CA ALA A 13 13.30 3.56 -14.13
C ALA A 13 12.00 3.01 -13.51
N HIS A 14 11.77 3.31 -12.23
CA HIS A 14 10.52 2.97 -11.58
C HIS A 14 9.39 3.76 -12.25
N PRO A 15 8.35 3.09 -12.79
CA PRO A 15 7.23 3.78 -13.39
C PRO A 15 6.57 4.70 -12.34
N PRO A 16 6.12 5.89 -12.75
CA PRO A 16 5.54 6.85 -11.81
C PRO A 16 4.33 6.24 -11.10
N LYS A 17 4.30 6.34 -9.76
CA LYS A 17 3.19 5.83 -8.94
C LYS A 17 1.87 6.43 -9.42
N ARG A 18 0.97 5.56 -9.88
CA ARG A 18 -0.35 5.97 -10.40
C ARG A 18 -1.20 6.59 -9.28
N LEU A 19 -2.18 7.41 -9.66
CA LEU A 19 -3.11 8.08 -8.73
C LEU A 19 -3.75 7.09 -7.73
N TRP A 20 -4.17 5.92 -8.20
CA TRP A 20 -4.74 4.87 -7.35
C TRP A 20 -3.77 4.30 -6.30
N GLN A 21 -2.48 4.16 -6.62
CA GLN A 21 -1.48 3.72 -5.65
C GLN A 21 -1.21 4.79 -4.59
N LYS A 22 -1.23 6.07 -4.98
CA LYS A 22 -1.12 7.19 -4.03
C LYS A 22 -2.30 7.21 -3.07
N ILE A 23 -3.53 7.10 -3.59
CA ILE A 23 -4.76 7.07 -2.77
C ILE A 23 -4.72 5.87 -1.82
N SER A 24 -4.38 4.69 -2.32
CA SER A 24 -4.27 3.48 -1.48
C SER A 24 -3.22 3.63 -0.37
N SER A 25 -2.08 4.25 -0.66
CA SER A 25 -1.05 4.48 0.36
C SER A 25 -1.47 5.50 1.44
N ILE A 26 -2.27 6.51 1.08
CA ILE A 26 -2.86 7.46 2.05
C ILE A 26 -3.86 6.75 2.94
N ILE A 27 -4.77 5.95 2.35
CA ILE A 27 -5.76 5.16 3.10
C ILE A 27 -5.05 4.20 4.05
N ALA A 28 -4.00 3.52 3.60
CA ALA A 28 -3.21 2.63 4.43
C ALA A 28 -2.70 3.32 5.70
N LYS A 29 -2.07 4.49 5.56
CA LYS A 29 -1.57 5.27 6.70
C LYS A 29 -2.68 5.71 7.65
N ALA A 30 -3.81 6.17 7.12
CA ALA A 30 -4.95 6.56 7.94
C ALA A 30 -5.52 5.36 8.71
N SER A 31 -5.65 4.20 8.07
CA SER A 31 -6.14 2.96 8.69
C SER A 31 -5.21 2.46 9.80
N PHE A 32 -3.90 2.51 9.60
CA PHE A 32 -2.93 2.17 10.66
C PHE A 32 -2.99 3.15 11.84
N GLY A 33 -3.15 4.45 11.56
CA GLY A 33 -3.34 5.46 12.61
C GLY A 33 -4.58 5.18 13.46
N LEU A 34 -5.71 4.88 12.82
CA LEU A 34 -6.96 4.58 13.53
C LEU A 34 -6.89 3.27 14.31
N ALA A 35 -6.25 2.24 13.76
CA ALA A 35 -6.02 0.98 14.45
C ALA A 35 -5.15 1.18 15.71
N ALA A 36 -4.08 1.99 15.62
CA ALA A 36 -3.23 2.30 16.77
C ALA A 36 -4.02 3.02 17.88
N VAL A 37 -4.83 4.01 17.52
CA VAL A 37 -5.70 4.72 18.48
C VAL A 37 -6.68 3.74 19.13
N GLY A 38 -7.34 2.88 18.36
CA GLY A 38 -8.30 1.92 18.90
C GLY A 38 -7.65 0.92 19.86
N VAL A 39 -6.39 0.51 19.62
CA VAL A 39 -5.64 -0.34 20.55
C VAL A 39 -5.36 0.40 21.86
N VAL A 40 -4.93 1.65 21.79
CA VAL A 40 -4.69 2.47 22.99
C VAL A 40 -5.97 2.65 23.81
N VAL A 41 -7.09 2.98 23.15
CA VAL A 41 -8.39 3.12 23.81
C VAL A 41 -8.82 1.80 24.47
N THR A 42 -8.62 0.68 23.78
CA THR A 42 -8.97 -0.65 24.32
C THR A 42 -8.08 -1.02 25.51
N LEU A 43 -6.80 -0.63 25.53
CA LEU A 43 -5.92 -0.89 26.67
C LEU A 43 -6.29 -0.06 27.91
N ILE A 44 -6.74 1.19 27.74
CA ILE A 44 -7.09 2.07 28.85
C ILE A 44 -8.50 1.78 29.37
N TYR A 45 -9.48 1.64 28.48
CA TYR A 45 -10.90 1.58 28.83
C TYR A 45 -11.53 0.20 28.62
N GLY A 46 -10.81 -0.76 28.04
CA GLY A 46 -11.37 -2.06 27.66
C GLY A 46 -11.81 -2.94 28.83
N ASN A 47 -11.43 -2.62 30.08
CA ASN A 47 -11.92 -3.32 31.27
C ASN A 47 -13.15 -2.66 31.89
N ASP A 48 -13.46 -1.41 31.54
CA ASP A 48 -14.57 -0.62 32.09
C ASP A 48 -15.78 -0.57 31.15
N VAL A 49 -15.71 -1.20 29.97
CA VAL A 49 -16.79 -1.27 28.99
C VAL A 49 -17.46 -2.66 28.96
N GLU A 50 -18.74 -2.70 28.61
CA GLU A 50 -19.48 -3.96 28.42
C GLU A 50 -18.80 -4.87 27.39
N ALA A 51 -19.01 -6.18 27.54
CA ALA A 51 -18.38 -7.21 26.71
C ALA A 51 -18.64 -6.98 25.20
N ASP A 52 -19.84 -6.53 24.84
CA ASP A 52 -20.25 -6.28 23.46
C ASP A 52 -19.49 -5.10 22.86
N ILE A 53 -19.31 -4.03 23.64
CA ILE A 53 -18.54 -2.85 23.25
C ILE A 53 -17.05 -3.20 23.14
N LYS A 54 -16.52 -3.98 24.07
CA LYS A 54 -15.13 -4.47 24.02
C LYS A 54 -14.88 -5.30 22.77
N ALA A 55 -15.81 -6.20 22.43
CA ALA A 55 -15.74 -7.01 21.22
C ALA A 55 -15.82 -6.14 19.95
N ALA A 56 -16.72 -5.15 19.92
CA ALA A 56 -16.85 -4.22 18.81
C ALA A 56 -15.60 -3.35 18.60
N LEU A 57 -14.97 -2.88 19.68
CA LEU A 57 -13.70 -2.15 19.63
C LEU A 57 -12.60 -3.02 19.02
N GLY A 58 -12.45 -4.26 19.52
CA GLY A 58 -11.50 -5.23 19.01
C GLY A 58 -11.69 -5.53 17.52
N ALA A 59 -12.93 -5.81 17.10
CA ALA A 59 -13.29 -6.08 15.72
C ALA A 59 -12.98 -4.89 14.80
N THR A 60 -13.31 -3.67 15.24
CA THR A 60 -13.05 -2.44 14.48
C THR A 60 -11.54 -2.21 14.31
N THR A 61 -10.75 -2.35 15.37
CA THR A 61 -9.29 -2.24 15.27
C THR A 61 -8.68 -3.26 14.33
N PHE A 62 -9.14 -4.52 14.40
CA PHE A 62 -8.66 -5.58 13.53
C PHE A 62 -9.01 -5.31 12.06
N PHE A 63 -10.24 -4.86 11.79
CA PHE A 63 -10.66 -4.48 10.45
C PHE A 63 -9.83 -3.33 9.88
N CYS A 64 -9.61 -2.26 10.66
CA CYS A 64 -8.77 -1.14 10.23
C CYS A 64 -7.33 -1.58 9.95
N PHE A 65 -6.76 -2.47 10.78
CA PHE A 65 -5.45 -3.03 10.53
C PHE A 65 -5.41 -3.84 9.22
N ALA A 66 -6.38 -4.73 9.01
CA ALA A 66 -6.46 -5.56 7.81
C ALA A 66 -6.58 -4.72 6.53
N VAL A 67 -7.47 -3.71 6.52
CA VAL A 67 -7.60 -2.76 5.40
C VAL A 67 -6.30 -1.99 5.17
N GLY A 68 -5.63 -1.57 6.26
CA GLY A 68 -4.34 -0.91 6.21
C GLY A 68 -3.27 -1.76 5.53
N VAL A 69 -3.16 -3.05 5.88
CA VAL A 69 -2.23 -4.01 5.28
C VAL A 69 -2.51 -4.19 3.78
N VAL A 70 -3.77 -4.43 3.41
CA VAL A 70 -4.16 -4.62 2.00
C VAL A 70 -3.85 -3.37 1.17
N CYS A 71 -4.22 -2.19 1.67
CA CYS A 71 -3.92 -0.93 0.99
C CYS A 71 -2.42 -0.64 0.90
N GLN A 72 -1.65 -0.96 1.94
CA GLN A 72 -0.21 -0.81 1.92
C GLN A 72 0.44 -1.74 0.88
N ALA A 73 -0.03 -2.99 0.79
CA ALA A 73 0.43 -3.93 -0.23
C ALA A 73 0.11 -3.40 -1.64
N MET A 74 -1.13 -2.98 -1.90
CA MET A 74 -1.53 -2.41 -3.19
C MET A 74 -0.70 -1.16 -3.58
N GLY A 75 -0.50 -0.23 -2.65
CA GLY A 75 0.31 0.97 -2.86
C GLY A 75 1.82 0.71 -2.99
N GLY A 76 2.30 -0.43 -2.47
CA GLY A 76 3.70 -0.87 -2.54
C GLY A 76 4.08 -1.60 -3.83
N THR A 77 3.10 -2.13 -4.58
CA THR A 77 3.37 -2.75 -5.87
C THR A 77 3.86 -1.72 -6.89
N SER A 78 4.84 -2.09 -7.72
CA SER A 78 5.28 -1.28 -8.86
C SER A 78 4.72 -1.90 -10.14
N ILE A 79 3.45 -1.65 -10.45
CA ILE A 79 2.80 -2.24 -11.63
C ILE A 79 3.45 -1.63 -12.88
N PRO A 80 4.13 -2.43 -13.73
CA PRO A 80 4.73 -1.93 -14.96
C PRO A 80 3.65 -1.39 -15.90
N ASN A 81 3.99 -0.36 -16.67
CA ASN A 81 3.05 0.27 -17.58
C ASN A 81 2.80 -0.66 -18.79
N LEU A 82 1.75 -1.48 -18.73
CA LEU A 82 1.35 -2.40 -19.80
C LEU A 82 0.64 -1.71 -20.97
N LYS A 83 0.71 -0.37 -21.07
CA LYS A 83 0.15 0.33 -22.22
C LYS A 83 0.97 -0.11 -23.45
N PRO A 84 0.36 -0.73 -24.47
CA PRO A 84 1.07 -1.04 -25.70
C PRO A 84 1.66 0.28 -26.22
N THR A 85 2.95 0.31 -26.52
CA THR A 85 3.51 1.44 -27.25
C THR A 85 2.79 1.47 -28.58
N SER A 86 1.93 2.48 -28.79
CA SER A 86 1.47 2.81 -30.12
C SER A 86 2.74 3.22 -30.87
N LYS A 87 3.19 2.35 -31.78
CA LYS A 87 4.15 2.76 -32.81
C LYS A 87 3.42 3.80 -33.64
N ASP A 88 3.61 5.07 -33.31
CA ASP A 88 3.30 6.15 -34.25
C ASP A 88 4.28 5.99 -35.43
N PRO A 89 3.79 5.85 -36.67
CA PRO A 89 4.62 5.65 -37.85
C PRO A 89 5.35 6.92 -38.35
N ASP A 90 5.56 7.93 -37.50
CA ASP A 90 6.13 9.24 -37.89
C ASP A 90 7.54 9.48 -37.33
N ASP A 91 8.31 8.41 -37.11
CA ASP A 91 9.74 8.50 -36.78
C ASP A 91 10.61 8.24 -38.03
N SER A 92 10.23 8.89 -39.13
CA SER A 92 11.02 8.99 -40.37
C SER A 92 11.07 10.44 -40.80
N LYS A 93 12.00 11.20 -40.21
CA LYS A 93 12.43 12.47 -40.78
C LYS A 93 13.91 12.71 -40.53
#